data_AF-A0A839LKM7-F1
#
_entry.id   AF-A0A839LKM7-F1
#
_cell.length_a   1.000
_cell.length_b   1.000
_cell.length_c   1.000
_cell.angle_alpha   90.00
_cell.angle_beta   90.00
_cell.angle_gamma   90.00
#
_symmetry.space_group_name_H-M   'P 1'
#
loop_
_entity.id
_entity.type
_entity.pdbx_description
1 polymer ?
#
loop_
_entity_poly.entity_id
_entity_poly.type
_entity_poly.pdbx_seq_one_letter_code
_entity_poly.pdbx_strand_id
1 'polypeptide(L)'
;MSNTNESLRVLIVDPQGERPIGAFTYAGSDFKGKGLCGVLYAGSYEFTPDGGAAVRMIATIPKGTRIGQDLITEEERTRELNFHLTSRQVAGDELKSLMLPGFGRARLRFAFGTRQVATS
;
A
#
# COMPACT_ATOMS: atom_id res chain seq x y z
N MET A 1 5.01 26.60 8.83
CA MET A 1 4.45 25.24 8.96
C MET A 1 5.11 24.40 7.90
N SER A 2 6.00 23.48 8.29
CA SER A 2 6.72 22.61 7.35
C SER A 2 5.75 21.52 6.88
N ASN A 3 5.42 21.51 5.59
CA ASN A 3 4.67 20.42 4.97
C ASN A 3 5.62 19.23 4.81
N THR A 4 5.65 18.35 5.81
CA THR A 4 6.45 17.12 5.75
C THR A 4 5.74 16.12 4.83
N ASN A 5 6.26 15.95 3.61
CA ASN A 5 5.84 14.86 2.73
C ASN A 5 6.64 13.61 3.09
N GLU A 6 6.14 12.84 4.04
CA GLU A 6 6.70 11.54 4.31
C GLU A 6 6.08 10.50 3.33
N SER A 7 6.81 9.43 2.95
CA SER A 7 6.42 8.52 1.85
C SER A 7 6.34 7.05 2.29
N LEU A 8 5.21 6.39 2.06
CA LEU A 8 5.01 4.97 2.41
C LEU A 8 5.16 4.19 1.13
N ARG A 9 6.22 3.39 1.06
CA ARG A 9 6.46 2.53 -0.11
C ARG A 9 5.97 1.13 0.23
N VAL A 10 5.05 0.63 -0.59
CA VAL A 10 4.62 -0.76 -0.52
C VAL A 10 5.16 -1.46 -1.77
N LEU A 11 5.96 -2.49 -1.57
CA LEU A 11 6.63 -3.24 -2.63
C LEU A 11 6.06 -4.66 -2.70
N ILE A 12 5.76 -5.13 -3.91
CA ILE A 12 5.56 -6.57 -4.18
C ILE A 12 6.94 -7.21 -4.30
N VAL A 13 7.10 -8.34 -3.62
CA VAL A 13 8.30 -9.17 -3.71
C VAL A 13 7.93 -10.47 -4.43
N ASP A 14 8.47 -10.67 -5.62
CA ASP A 14 8.30 -11.87 -6.44
C ASP A 14 9.68 -12.45 -6.86
N PRO A 15 9.76 -13.63 -7.50
CA PRO A 15 11.04 -14.22 -7.91
C PRO A 15 11.87 -13.33 -8.86
N GLN A 16 11.25 -12.35 -9.53
CA GLN A 16 11.92 -11.43 -10.43
C GLN A 16 12.49 -10.20 -9.70
N GLY A 17 12.09 -9.96 -8.45
CA GLY A 17 12.64 -8.93 -7.58
C GLY A 17 11.58 -8.16 -6.79
N GLU A 18 11.97 -6.96 -6.32
CA GLU A 18 11.06 -6.04 -5.67
C GLU A 18 10.56 -4.99 -6.65
N ARG A 19 9.24 -4.78 -6.68
CA ARG A 19 8.61 -3.75 -7.51
C ARG A 19 7.53 -3.01 -6.73
N PRO A 20 7.42 -1.68 -6.88
CA PRO A 20 6.40 -0.92 -6.16
C PRO A 20 4.99 -1.35 -6.58
N ILE A 21 4.08 -1.45 -5.60
CA ILE A 21 2.64 -1.53 -5.88
C ILE A 21 2.19 -0.23 -6.55
N GLY A 22 2.76 0.91 -6.16
CA GLY A 22 2.32 2.21 -6.65
C GLY A 22 2.99 3.37 -5.93
N ALA A 23 2.46 4.56 -6.20
CA ALA A 23 2.86 5.78 -5.52
C ALA A 23 1.79 6.15 -4.47
N PHE A 24 2.20 6.20 -3.21
CA PHE A 24 1.33 6.61 -2.08
C PHE A 24 1.89 7.87 -1.43
N THR A 25 1.00 8.83 -1.21
CA THR A 25 1.22 10.01 -0.37
C THR A 25 0.50 9.81 0.94
N TYR A 26 1.05 10.31 2.04
CA TYR A 26 0.34 10.31 3.31
C TYR A 26 0.47 11.63 4.06
N ALA A 27 -0.50 11.88 4.94
CA ALA A 27 -0.56 13.03 5.80
C ALA A 27 -0.99 12.54 7.20
N GLY A 28 -0.09 12.60 8.17
CA GLY A 28 -0.30 11.94 9.46
C GLY A 28 -0.46 10.43 9.29
N SER A 29 -1.55 9.88 9.80
CA SER A 29 -1.90 8.45 9.72
C SER A 29 -2.59 8.05 8.41
N ASP A 30 -3.02 9.00 7.58
CA ASP A 30 -3.85 8.74 6.40
C ASP A 30 -3.00 8.67 5.13
N PHE A 31 -3.25 7.67 4.29
CA PHE A 31 -2.56 7.50 3.01
C PHE A 31 -3.54 7.40 1.85
N LYS A 32 -3.08 7.83 0.68
CA LYS A 32 -3.76 7.64 -0.60
C LYS A 32 -2.77 7.48 -1.73
N GLY A 33 -3.14 6.75 -2.76
CA GLY A 33 -2.24 6.50 -3.87
C GLY A 33 -2.88 5.76 -5.03
N LYS A 34 -2.13 5.71 -6.13
CA LYS A 34 -2.49 4.93 -7.31
C LYS A 34 -1.51 3.78 -7.45
N GLY A 35 -2.05 2.58 -7.43
CA GLY A 35 -1.33 1.34 -7.62
C GLY A 35 -1.28 0.86 -9.07
N LEU A 36 -0.75 -0.35 -9.23
CA LEU A 36 -0.70 -1.09 -10.49
C LEU A 36 -2.09 -1.17 -11.13
N CYS A 37 -2.10 -1.21 -12.47
CA CYS A 37 -3.31 -1.20 -13.30
C CYS A 37 -4.28 -0.03 -13.01
N GLY A 38 -3.85 0.98 -12.25
CA GLY A 38 -4.67 2.14 -11.90
C GLY A 38 -5.63 1.94 -10.74
N VAL A 39 -5.48 0.85 -9.96
CA VAL A 39 -6.23 0.67 -8.70
C VAL A 39 -5.93 1.83 -7.76
N LEU A 40 -6.97 2.46 -7.24
CA LEU A 40 -6.86 3.56 -6.29
C LEU A 40 -6.91 2.99 -4.88
N TYR A 41 -6.02 3.46 -4.03
CA TYR A 41 -5.98 3.07 -2.62
C TYR A 41 -6.12 4.31 -1.76
N ALA A 42 -6.93 4.21 -0.71
CA ALA A 42 -7.01 5.20 0.35
C ALA A 42 -7.20 4.49 1.68
N GLY A 43 -6.62 4.99 2.75
CA GLY A 43 -6.69 4.31 4.03
C GLY A 43 -5.97 5.06 5.13
N SER A 44 -5.82 4.38 6.25
CA SER A 44 -5.08 4.87 7.39
C SER A 44 -4.37 3.74 8.11
N TYR A 45 -3.40 4.11 8.94
CA TYR A 45 -2.73 3.18 9.83
C TYR A 45 -2.56 3.78 11.23
N GLU A 46 -2.52 2.92 12.23
CA GLU A 46 -2.27 3.28 13.61
C GLU A 46 -1.21 2.34 14.19
N PHE A 47 -0.14 2.89 14.76
CA PHE A 47 0.88 2.07 15.43
C PHE A 47 0.33 1.48 16.71
N THR A 48 0.62 0.20 16.94
CA THR A 48 0.23 -0.52 18.15
C THR A 48 1.35 -0.45 19.20
N PRO A 49 1.05 -0.60 20.51
CA PRO A 49 2.05 -0.47 21.58
C PRO A 49 3.25 -1.43 21.49
N ASP A 50 3.08 -2.57 20.80
CA ASP A 50 4.13 -3.56 20.53
C ASP A 50 5.02 -3.21 19.32
N GLY A 51 4.83 -2.02 18.73
CA GLY A 51 5.58 -1.54 17.57
C GLY A 51 5.05 -2.07 16.23
N GLY A 52 3.92 -2.78 16.22
CA GLY A 52 3.18 -3.13 15.01
C GLY A 52 2.32 -1.97 14.48
N ALA A 53 1.47 -2.26 13.49
CA ALA A 53 0.51 -1.29 12.98
C ALA A 53 -0.81 -1.96 12.55
N ALA A 54 -1.95 -1.39 12.94
CA ALA A 54 -3.25 -1.72 12.38
C ALA A 54 -3.50 -0.86 11.14
N VAL A 55 -3.86 -1.48 10.01
CA VAL A 55 -4.07 -0.80 8.73
C VAL A 55 -5.50 -1.03 8.26
N ARG A 56 -6.16 0.05 7.86
CA ARG A 56 -7.48 0.05 7.20
C ARG A 56 -7.31 0.65 5.82
N MET A 57 -7.72 -0.08 4.79
CA MET A 57 -7.49 0.32 3.41
C MET A 57 -8.72 0.04 2.56
N ILE A 58 -9.09 1.00 1.74
CA ILE A 58 -10.07 0.87 0.67
C ILE A 58 -9.29 0.79 -0.64
N ALA A 59 -9.55 -0.25 -1.42
CA ALA A 59 -9.06 -0.40 -2.78
C ALA A 59 -10.24 -0.25 -3.75
N THR A 60 -10.16 0.73 -4.63
CA THR A 60 -11.13 0.97 -5.71
C THR A 60 -10.49 0.55 -7.02
N ILE A 61 -11.07 -0.47 -7.66
CA ILE A 61 -10.70 -0.95 -9.00
C ILE A 61 -11.60 -0.23 -10.00
N PRO A 62 -11.08 0.72 -10.79
CA PRO A 62 -11.90 1.42 -11.79
C PRO A 62 -12.48 0.47 -12.83
N LYS A 63 -13.56 0.88 -13.49
CA LYS A 63 -14.02 0.26 -14.73
C LYS A 63 -12.93 0.32 -15.80
N GLY A 64 -12.80 -0.73 -16.61
CA GLY A 64 -11.80 -0.84 -17.67
C GLY A 64 -10.39 -1.20 -17.19
N THR A 65 -10.22 -1.55 -15.92
CA THR A 65 -8.94 -2.01 -15.37
C THR A 65 -8.59 -3.37 -15.96
N ARG A 66 -7.40 -3.48 -16.56
CA ARG A 66 -6.90 -4.76 -17.11
C ARG A 66 -6.48 -5.70 -15.96
N ILE A 67 -7.10 -6.88 -15.89
CA ILE A 67 -6.87 -7.92 -14.86
C ILE A 67 -6.35 -9.24 -15.46
N GLY A 68 -5.95 -9.22 -16.73
CA GLY A 68 -5.38 -10.34 -17.47
C GLY A 68 -4.98 -9.90 -18.87
N GLN A 69 -4.51 -10.83 -19.71
CA GLN A 69 -4.11 -10.51 -21.08
C GLN A 69 -5.27 -9.89 -21.88
N ASP A 70 -6.48 -10.46 -21.72
CA ASP A 70 -7.68 -10.08 -22.49
C ASP A 70 -8.90 -9.79 -21.59
N LEU A 71 -8.68 -9.55 -20.30
CA LEU A 71 -9.77 -9.32 -19.33
C LEU A 71 -9.70 -7.90 -18.76
N ILE A 72 -10.83 -7.21 -18.80
CA ILE A 72 -11.03 -5.89 -18.19
C ILE A 72 -12.22 -5.94 -17.22
N THR A 73 -12.24 -5.05 -16.24
CA THR A 73 -13.41 -4.86 -15.38
C THR A 73 -14.53 -4.13 -16.12
N GLU A 74 -15.76 -4.64 -16.03
CA GLU A 74 -16.94 -4.02 -16.66
C GLU A 74 -17.55 -2.90 -15.83
N GLU A 75 -17.28 -2.91 -14.53
CA GLU A 75 -17.78 -1.96 -13.54
C GLU A 75 -16.67 -1.58 -12.55
N GLU A 76 -16.86 -0.45 -11.86
CA GLU A 76 -16.01 -0.10 -10.73
C GLU A 76 -16.35 -0.99 -9.53
N ARG A 77 -15.33 -1.43 -8.80
CA ARG A 77 -15.51 -2.23 -7.58
C ARG A 77 -14.64 -1.71 -6.46
N THR A 78 -15.23 -1.63 -5.27
CA THR A 78 -14.52 -1.21 -4.06
C THR A 78 -14.43 -2.37 -3.07
N ARG A 79 -13.28 -2.51 -2.43
CA ARG A 79 -13.03 -3.52 -1.39
C ARG A 79 -12.29 -2.91 -0.21
N GLU A 80 -12.79 -3.22 0.98
CA GLU A 80 -12.10 -2.91 2.22
C GLU A 80 -11.14 -4.05 2.60
N LEU A 81 -9.97 -3.65 3.10
CA LEU A 81 -8.90 -4.51 3.55
C LEU A 81 -8.48 -4.01 4.93
N ASN A 82 -8.68 -4.86 5.92
CA ASN A 82 -8.25 -4.60 7.29
C ASN A 82 -7.21 -5.64 7.66
N PHE A 83 -6.02 -5.20 8.05
CA PHE A 83 -4.92 -6.10 8.40
C PHE A 83 -4.00 -5.48 9.43
N HIS A 84 -3.24 -6.33 10.10
CA HIS A 84 -2.22 -5.93 11.07
C HIS A 84 -0.82 -6.24 10.53
N LEU A 85 0.12 -5.34 10.78
CA LEU A 85 1.55 -5.51 10.55
C LEU A 85 2.24 -5.73 11.90
N THR A 86 3.07 -6.78 11.99
CA THR A 86 3.94 -6.97 13.15
C THR A 86 5.06 -5.91 13.16
N SER A 87 5.73 -5.73 14.29
CA SER A 87 6.89 -4.83 14.38
C SER A 87 8.00 -5.17 13.38
N ARG A 88 8.23 -6.47 13.10
CA ARG A 88 9.15 -6.93 12.05
C ARG A 88 8.69 -6.57 10.64
N GLN A 89 7.39 -6.59 10.37
CA GLN A 89 6.82 -6.18 9.07
C GLN A 89 6.87 -4.66 8.89
N VAL A 90 6.68 -3.90 9.97
CA VAL A 90 6.86 -2.43 9.99
C VAL A 90 8.33 -2.05 9.75
N ALA A 91 9.27 -2.77 10.37
CA ALA A 91 10.70 -2.58 10.16
C ALA A 91 11.18 -3.00 8.76
N GLY A 92 10.35 -3.75 8.01
CA GLY A 92 10.67 -4.28 6.70
C GLY A 92 11.50 -5.57 6.73
N ASP A 93 11.70 -6.19 7.90
CA ASP A 93 12.44 -7.44 8.09
C ASP A 93 11.63 -8.67 7.61
N GLU A 94 10.31 -8.56 7.65
CA GLU A 94 9.40 -9.63 7.28
C GLU A 94 8.36 -9.18 6.25
N LEU A 95 8.01 -10.08 5.34
CA LEU A 95 7.00 -9.82 4.31
C LEU A 95 5.60 -10.14 4.82
N LYS A 96 4.62 -9.33 4.44
CA LYS A 96 3.19 -9.61 4.66
C LYS A 96 2.58 -10.29 3.44
N SER A 97 1.88 -11.41 3.62
CA SER A 97 1.00 -11.92 2.56
C SER A 97 -0.37 -11.26 2.66
N LEU A 98 -0.81 -10.61 1.58
CA LEU A 98 -2.12 -9.95 1.49
C LEU A 98 -2.81 -10.31 0.18
N MET A 99 -4.13 -10.49 0.23
CA MET A 99 -4.96 -10.59 -0.97
C MET A 99 -5.24 -9.17 -1.47
N LEU A 100 -4.59 -8.76 -2.56
CA LEU A 100 -4.79 -7.46 -3.17
C LEU A 100 -5.92 -7.54 -4.22
N PRO A 101 -6.95 -6.68 -4.11
CA PRO A 101 -8.01 -6.61 -5.11
C PRO A 101 -7.44 -6.33 -6.50
N GLY A 102 -7.81 -7.17 -7.48
CA GLY A 102 -7.30 -7.09 -8.85
C GLY A 102 -5.94 -7.76 -9.10
N PHE A 103 -5.24 -8.22 -8.06
CA PHE A 103 -3.88 -8.77 -8.17
C PHE A 103 -3.68 -10.13 -7.49
N GLY A 104 -4.69 -10.62 -6.77
CA GLY A 104 -4.60 -11.88 -6.05
C GLY A 104 -3.68 -11.79 -4.83
N ARG A 105 -3.14 -12.92 -4.41
CA ARG A 105 -2.27 -13.00 -3.22
C ARG A 105 -0.88 -12.48 -3.57
N ALA A 106 -0.44 -11.42 -2.88
CA ALA A 106 0.89 -10.84 -3.03
C ALA A 106 1.70 -10.94 -1.73
N ARG A 107 3.03 -10.97 -1.84
CA ARG A 107 3.96 -10.81 -0.72
C ARG A 107 4.48 -9.38 -0.72
N LEU A 108 4.26 -8.67 0.37
CA LEU A 108 4.44 -7.23 0.45
C LEU A 108 5.52 -6.87 1.46
N ARG A 109 6.41 -5.94 1.08
CA ARG A 109 7.27 -5.22 2.01
C ARG A 109 6.72 -3.82 2.21
N PHE A 110 6.62 -3.40 3.47
CA PHE A 110 6.24 -2.04 3.84
C PHE A 110 7.51 -1.30 4.23
N ALA A 111 7.77 -0.17 3.58
CA ALA A 111 8.89 0.72 3.88
C ALA A 111 8.34 2.10 4.17
N PHE A 112 8.23 2.41 5.47
CA PHE A 112 7.91 3.74 5.95
C PHE A 112 9.16 4.61 5.75
N GLY A 113 9.10 5.60 4.84
CA GLY A 113 10.23 6.44 4.51
C GLY A 113 10.71 7.21 5.74
N THR A 114 12.02 7.31 5.92
CA THR A 114 12.62 8.19 6.92
C THR A 114 12.37 9.65 6.55
N ARG A 115 12.09 10.48 7.57
CA ARG A 115 12.05 11.95 7.52
C ARG A 115 13.05 12.50 6.50
N GLN A 116 12.58 13.04 5.37
CA GLN A 116 13.36 14.05 4.67
C GLN A 116 13.08 15.39 5.35
N VAL A 117 13.98 15.76 6.27
CA VAL A 117 14.06 17.14 6.75
C VAL A 117 14.57 17.95 5.57
N ALA A 118 13.70 18.71 4.91
CA ALA A 118 14.13 19.77 4.02
C ALA A 118 14.84 20.82 4.89
N THR A 119 16.17 20.76 4.94
CA THR A 119 16.99 21.85 5.46
C THR A 119 16.78 23.04 4.54
N SER A 120 16.03 24.03 5.02
CA SER A 120 15.96 25.37 4.42
C SER A 120 17.16 26.18 4.88
#